data_AF-A0A518CTF2-F1
#
_entry.id   AF-A0A518CTF2-F1
#
_cell.length_a   1.000
_cell.length_b   1.000
_cell.length_c   1.000
_cell.angle_alpha   90.00
_cell.angle_beta   90.00
_cell.angle_gamma   90.00
#
_symmetry.space_group_name_H-M   'P 1'
#
loop_
_entity.id
_entity.type
_entity.pdbx_description
1 polymer ?
#
loop_
_entity_poly.entity_id
_entity_poly.type
_entity_poly.pdbx_seq_one_letter_code
_entity_poly.pdbx_strand_id
1 'polypeptide(L)'
;MSANYKTRSGKDRKKYVKLSVCVLVGTMLPASLVVSWGPYNDKREARPLLAKTKSVTRPQRLFADKGYDAEWVHEFCREELMDTEHH
;
A
#
# COMPACT_ATOMS: atom_id res chain seq x y z
N MET A 1 20.03 6.87 -4.51
CA MET A 1 19.19 7.37 -5.63
C MET A 1 18.14 6.32 -5.95
N SER A 2 16.85 6.57 -5.68
CA SER A 2 15.81 5.55 -5.90
C SER A 2 15.51 5.36 -7.39
N ALA A 3 15.06 4.15 -7.75
CA ALA A 3 14.68 3.76 -9.13
C ALA A 3 13.61 4.67 -9.78
N ASN A 4 13.02 5.60 -9.01
CA ASN A 4 11.97 6.52 -9.44
C ASN A 4 12.47 7.58 -10.43
N TYR A 5 13.77 7.92 -10.43
CA TYR A 5 14.29 9.00 -11.28
C TYR A 5 14.72 8.55 -12.69
N LYS A 6 15.37 7.39 -12.83
CA LYS A 6 15.94 6.95 -14.13
C LYS A 6 14.91 6.67 -15.22
N THR A 7 13.63 6.63 -14.88
CA THR A 7 12.53 6.42 -15.84
C THR A 7 12.22 7.65 -16.68
N ARG A 8 12.41 8.88 -16.18
CA ARG A 8 12.09 10.09 -16.94
C ARG A 8 12.93 10.26 -18.22
N SER A 9 13.95 9.41 -18.42
CA SER A 9 14.89 9.40 -19.54
C SER A 9 14.30 8.98 -20.91
N GLY A 10 13.00 8.75 -21.05
CA GLY A 10 12.38 8.47 -22.35
C GLY A 10 12.84 7.15 -23.01
N LYS A 11 13.10 6.11 -22.22
CA LYS A 11 13.41 4.76 -22.71
C LYS A 11 12.30 3.79 -22.29
N ASP A 12 11.77 3.06 -23.26
CA ASP A 12 10.64 2.12 -23.13
C ASP A 12 10.76 1.22 -21.90
N ARG A 13 9.86 1.42 -20.92
CA ARG A 13 9.85 0.63 -19.69
C ARG A 13 9.30 -0.76 -19.96
N LYS A 14 10.19 -1.77 -19.96
CA LYS A 14 9.83 -3.19 -19.81
C LYS A 14 9.02 -3.37 -18.52
N LYS A 15 7.92 -4.13 -18.59
CA LYS A 15 7.08 -4.49 -17.44
C LYS A 15 7.95 -5.01 -16.29
N TYR A 16 7.67 -4.60 -15.07
CA TYR A 16 8.36 -5.08 -13.86
C TYR A 16 7.36 -5.53 -12.80
N VAL A 17 7.72 -6.53 -12.01
CA VAL A 17 6.91 -6.97 -10.87
C VAL A 17 6.98 -5.91 -9.78
N LYS A 18 5.81 -5.53 -9.26
CA LYS A 18 5.65 -4.69 -8.08
C LYS A 18 5.11 -5.55 -6.93
N LEU A 19 5.59 -5.27 -5.73
CA LEU A 19 5.16 -5.93 -4.50
C LEU A 19 4.82 -4.86 -3.46
N SER A 20 3.59 -4.88 -2.99
CA SER A 20 3.13 -4.08 -1.85
C SER A 20 2.87 -5.02 -0.67
N VAL A 21 3.40 -4.68 0.51
CA VAL A 21 3.31 -5.54 1.71
C VAL A 21 2.88 -4.69 2.91
N CYS A 22 1.99 -5.24 3.73
CA CYS A 22 1.65 -4.70 5.03
C CYS A 22 2.29 -5.58 6.12
N VAL A 23 2.96 -4.96 7.09
CA VAL A 23 3.71 -5.67 8.15
C VAL A 23 3.24 -5.18 9.51
N LEU A 24 3.06 -6.11 10.45
CA LEU A 24 2.82 -5.79 11.86
C LEU A 24 4.14 -5.37 12.51
N VAL A 25 4.29 -4.09 12.82
CA VAL A 25 5.56 -3.50 13.30
C VAL A 25 6.07 -4.18 14.58
N GLY A 26 5.17 -4.60 15.49
CA GLY A 26 5.57 -5.21 16.76
C GLY A 26 6.19 -6.61 16.63
N THR A 27 5.81 -7.36 15.60
CA THR A 27 6.25 -8.76 15.40
C THR A 27 7.06 -8.95 14.12
N MET A 28 7.11 -7.94 13.25
CA MET A 28 7.66 -7.98 11.89
C MET A 28 7.03 -9.07 11.00
N LEU A 29 5.84 -9.55 11.35
CA LEU A 29 5.12 -10.54 10.55
C LEU A 29 4.34 -9.86 9.42
N PRO A 30 4.37 -10.41 8.19
CA PRO A 30 3.55 -9.91 7.10
C PRO A 30 2.07 -10.17 7.40
N ALA A 31 1.25 -9.12 7.36
CA ALA A 31 -0.20 -9.22 7.49
C ALA A 31 -0.88 -9.49 6.14
N SER A 32 -0.38 -8.86 5.07
CA SER A 32 -0.94 -9.00 3.72
C SER A 32 0.06 -8.58 2.65
N LEU A 33 -0.19 -9.01 1.41
CA LEU A 33 0.55 -8.56 0.24
C LEU A 33 -0.31 -8.47 -1.03
N VAL A 34 0.17 -7.67 -1.98
CA VAL A 34 -0.35 -7.55 -3.34
C VAL A 34 0.83 -7.60 -4.30
N VAL A 35 0.77 -8.51 -5.28
CA VAL A 35 1.74 -8.63 -6.37
C VAL A 35 1.10 -8.13 -7.65
N SER A 36 1.82 -7.32 -8.43
CA SER A 36 1.30 -6.69 -9.64
C SER A 36 2.39 -6.38 -10.67
N TRP A 37 2.02 -5.78 -11.80
CA TRP A 37 2.94 -5.41 -12.90
C TRP A 37 2.97 -3.91 -13.16
N GLY A 38 4.11 -3.25 -13.00
CA GLY A 38 4.31 -1.85 -13.38
C GLY A 38 4.59 -1.61 -14.87
N PRO A 39 4.68 -0.34 -15.32
CA PRO A 39 4.70 0.87 -14.49
C PRO A 39 3.31 1.48 -14.23
N TYR A 40 3.02 1.77 -12.96
CA TYR A 40 1.94 2.67 -12.51
C TYR A 40 2.14 3.06 -11.03
N ASN A 41 1.34 3.99 -10.53
CA ASN A 41 1.43 4.56 -9.17
C ASN A 41 1.07 3.56 -8.06
N ASP A 42 1.87 3.49 -6.98
CA ASP A 42 1.72 2.60 -5.82
C ASP A 42 0.37 2.74 -5.09
N LYS A 43 -0.27 3.91 -5.20
CA LYS A 43 -1.62 4.18 -4.66
C LYS A 43 -2.67 3.20 -5.17
N ARG A 44 -2.49 2.63 -6.37
CA ARG A 44 -3.43 1.64 -6.91
C ARG A 44 -3.49 0.37 -6.06
N GLU A 45 -2.40 -0.01 -5.41
CA GLU A 45 -2.35 -1.17 -4.53
C GLU A 45 -2.93 -0.90 -3.12
N ALA A 46 -3.17 0.36 -2.74
CA ALA A 46 -3.55 0.70 -1.36
C ALA A 46 -4.85 0.03 -0.91
N ARG A 47 -5.95 0.18 -1.66
CA ARG A 47 -7.25 -0.44 -1.33
C ARG A 47 -7.16 -1.96 -1.20
N PRO A 48 -6.70 -2.72 -2.22
CA PRO A 48 -6.65 -4.18 -2.11
C PRO A 48 -5.68 -4.67 -1.03
N LEU A 49 -4.59 -3.95 -0.75
CA LEU A 49 -3.67 -4.30 0.34
C LEU A 49 -4.32 -4.12 1.70
N LEU A 50 -4.92 -2.95 1.95
CA LEU A 50 -5.50 -2.62 3.25
C LEU A 50 -6.79 -3.41 3.53
N ALA A 51 -7.60 -3.70 2.51
CA ALA A 51 -8.75 -4.60 2.65
C ALA A 51 -8.32 -6.02 3.09
N LYS A 52 -7.24 -6.57 2.51
CA LYS A 52 -6.66 -7.85 2.95
C LYS A 52 -6.06 -7.76 4.34
N THR A 53 -5.42 -6.64 4.70
CA THR A 53 -4.92 -6.43 6.05
C THR A 53 -6.07 -6.46 7.06
N LYS A 54 -7.18 -5.76 6.77
CA LYS A 54 -8.36 -5.69 7.66
C LYS A 54 -8.96 -7.08 7.96
N SER A 55 -8.91 -8.01 7.01
CA SER A 55 -9.43 -9.37 7.21
C SER A 55 -8.55 -10.24 8.13
N VAL A 56 -7.31 -9.83 8.40
CA VAL A 56 -6.35 -10.59 9.22
C VAL A 56 -6.08 -9.89 10.56
N THR A 57 -6.09 -8.56 10.58
CA THR A 57 -5.73 -7.77 11.76
C THR A 57 -6.39 -6.39 11.74
N ARG A 58 -6.51 -5.78 12.92
CA ARG A 58 -7.07 -4.44 13.11
C ARG A 58 -6.04 -3.53 13.76
N PRO A 59 -5.17 -2.88 12.98
CA PRO A 59 -4.14 -2.01 13.54
C PRO A 59 -4.74 -0.69 14.01
N GLN A 60 -4.33 -0.22 15.19
CA GLN A 60 -4.71 1.11 15.70
C GLN A 60 -4.01 2.26 14.95
N ARG A 61 -2.89 1.98 14.28
CA ARG A 61 -2.10 2.95 13.54
C ARG A 61 -1.50 2.30 12.30
N LEU A 62 -1.56 3.01 11.18
CA LEU A 62 -0.92 2.62 9.93
C LEU A 62 0.22 3.60 9.61
N PHE A 63 1.39 3.06 9.29
CA PHE A 63 2.48 3.81 8.69
C PHE A 63 2.56 3.42 7.22
N ALA A 64 2.72 4.41 6.34
CA ALA A 64 2.83 4.20 4.90
C ALA A 64 3.96 5.04 4.32
N ASP A 65 4.55 4.58 3.22
CA ASP A 65 5.56 5.35 2.50
C ASP A 65 4.95 6.55 1.75
N LYS A 66 5.81 7.45 1.25
CA LYS A 66 5.39 8.63 0.48
C LYS A 66 4.62 8.28 -0.81
N GLY A 67 4.79 7.06 -1.34
CA GLY A 67 4.02 6.57 -2.49
C GLY A 67 2.53 6.48 -2.18
N TYR A 68 2.15 6.23 -0.93
CA TYR A 68 0.75 6.15 -0.47
C TYR A 68 0.17 7.48 0.03
N ASP A 69 0.96 8.56 0.05
CA ASP A 69 0.52 9.88 0.53
C ASP A 69 -0.49 10.51 -0.44
N ALA A 70 -1.78 10.33 -0.14
CA ALA A 70 -2.92 10.88 -0.84
C ALA A 70 -4.12 10.97 0.10
N GLU A 71 -4.90 12.05 -0.02
CA GLU A 71 -6.03 12.29 0.88
C GLU A 71 -7.06 11.15 0.86
N TRP A 72 -7.35 10.59 -0.31
CA TRP A 72 -8.29 9.47 -0.42
C TRP A 72 -7.77 8.20 0.31
N VAL A 73 -6.45 8.02 0.41
CA VAL A 73 -5.87 6.89 1.17
C VAL A 73 -6.06 7.14 2.67
N HIS A 74 -5.91 8.38 3.13
CA HIS A 74 -6.18 8.75 4.51
C HIS A 74 -7.65 8.59 4.87
N GLU A 75 -8.56 9.04 4.01
CA GLU A 75 -10.01 8.85 4.14
C GLU A 75 -10.36 7.37 4.25
N PHE A 76 -9.88 6.55 3.33
CA PHE A 76 -10.06 5.09 3.37
C PHE A 76 -9.53 4.47 4.67
N CYS A 77 -8.38 4.92 5.17
CA CYS A 77 -7.84 4.42 6.44
C CYS A 77 -8.74 4.80 7.63
N ARG A 78 -9.31 6.00 7.65
CA ARG A 78 -10.21 6.44 8.73
C ARG A 78 -11.52 5.66 8.68
N GLU A 79 -12.20 5.69 7.53
CA GLU A 79 -13.58 5.23 7.40
C GLU A 79 -13.70 3.71 7.24
N GLU A 80 -12.78 3.10 6.48
CA GLU A 80 -12.90 1.68 6.14
C GLU A 80 -11.93 0.81 6.94
N LEU A 81 -10.78 1.33 7.41
CA LEU A 81 -9.81 0.52 8.15
C LEU A 81 -9.94 0.69 9.68
N MET A 82 -10.26 1.91 10.16
CA MET A 82 -10.25 2.27 11.59
C MET A 82 -11.64 2.43 12.23
N ASP A 83 -12.68 2.78 11.46
CA ASP A 83 -14.09 2.82 11.90
C ASP A 83 -14.83 1.48 11.65
N THR A 84 -15.78 1.01 12.47
CA THR A 84 -15.86 0.84 13.94
C THR A 84 -16.87 -0.31 14.20
N GLU A 85 -16.82 -0.94 15.36
CA GLU A 85 -18.00 -1.61 15.92
C GLU A 85 -19.04 -0.55 16.29
N HIS A 86 -20.18 -0.58 15.59
CA HIS A 86 -21.48 -0.33 16.19
C HIS A 86 -22.30 -1.61 15.99
N HIS A 87 -22.11 -2.59 16.87
CA HIS A 87 -23.12 -3.59 17.19
C HIS A 87 -22.86 -4.24 18.54
#